data_AF-A0A2S6RHA6-F1
#
_entry.id   AF-A0A2S6RHA6-F1
#
_cell.length_a   1.000
_cell.length_b   1.000
_cell.length_c   1.000
_cell.angle_alpha   90.00
_cell.angle_beta   90.00
_cell.angle_gamma   90.00
#
_symmetry.space_group_name_H-M   'P 1'
#
loop_
_entity.id
_entity.type
_entity.pdbx_description
1 polymer ?
#
loop_
_entity_poly.entity_id
_entity_poly.type
_entity_poly.pdbx_seq_one_letter_code
_entity_poly.pdbx_strand_id
1 'polypeptide(L)'
;MILNCPECSTRFAIDAQALRPDGRRVQCGKCEHIWFEEPPAPSALEPLSVTPLEPEEQSTIPTPNLPAITAAVGFDALSHSLEAYCCAFPHPFADGVALQGMALVNEALVAAYRDGADLSARCMP
;
A
#
# COMPACT_ATOMS: atom_id res chain seq x y z
N MET A 1 15.57 8.33 1.51
CA MET A 1 16.60 9.00 0.68
C MET A 1 17.69 8.01 0.27
N ILE A 2 18.46 8.32 -0.78
CA ILE A 2 19.55 7.45 -1.26
C ILE A 2 20.89 8.06 -0.85
N LEU A 3 21.74 7.29 -0.17
CA LEU A 3 23.11 7.68 0.15
C LEU A 3 24.11 6.98 -0.79
N ASN A 4 25.18 7.68 -1.13
CA ASN A 4 26.26 7.16 -1.96
C ASN A 4 27.55 7.10 -1.14
N CYS A 5 28.15 5.91 -1.02
CA CYS A 5 29.44 5.76 -0.35
C CYS A 5 30.55 6.44 -1.20
N PRO A 6 31.38 7.32 -0.61
CA PRO A 6 32.44 8.03 -1.35
C PRO A 6 33.59 7.12 -1.81
N GLU A 7 33.81 5.97 -1.15
CA GLU A 7 34.95 5.10 -1.43
C GLU A 7 34.66 4.01 -2.48
N CYS A 8 33.44 3.45 -2.49
CA CYS A 8 33.07 2.37 -3.40
C CYS A 8 31.86 2.66 -4.29
N SER A 9 31.32 3.89 -4.22
CA SER A 9 30.15 4.37 -4.98
C SER A 9 28.89 3.50 -4.86
N THR A 10 28.80 2.66 -3.82
CA THR A 10 27.61 1.83 -3.58
C THR A 10 26.48 2.70 -3.07
N ARG A 11 25.26 2.44 -3.58
CA ARG A 11 24.05 3.21 -3.29
C ARG A 11 23.20 2.45 -2.28
N PHE A 12 22.75 3.15 -1.24
CA PHE A 12 21.92 2.59 -0.18
C PHE A 12 20.65 3.41 -0.03
N ALA A 13 19.49 2.74 -0.04
CA ALA A 13 18.23 3.39 0.29
C ALA A 13 18.04 3.34 1.80
N ILE A 14 17.89 4.51 2.43
CA ILE A 14 17.59 4.63 3.87
C ILE A 14 16.33 5.46 4.07
N ASP A 15 15.65 5.24 5.18
CA ASP A 15 14.63 6.16 5.65
C ASP A 15 15.27 7.50 6.02
N ALA A 16 14.69 8.62 5.56
CA ALA A 16 15.16 9.95 5.91
C ALA A 16 15.03 10.21 7.43
N GLN A 17 14.06 9.58 8.09
CA GLN A 17 13.90 9.67 9.55
C GLN A 17 15.03 8.99 10.34
N ALA A 18 15.83 8.13 9.69
CA ALA A 18 16.97 7.47 10.33
C ALA A 18 18.18 8.40 10.49
N LEU A 19 18.25 9.49 9.71
CA LEU A 19 19.21 10.58 9.89
C LEU A 19 18.61 11.57 10.88
N ARG A 20 19.16 11.62 12.09
CA ARG A 20 18.77 12.62 13.09
C ARG A 20 18.95 14.03 12.52
N PRO A 21 18.20 15.03 13.01
CA PRO A 21 18.35 16.42 12.58
C PRO A 21 19.79 16.95 12.75
N ASP A 22 20.55 16.41 13.70
CA ASP A 22 21.96 16.77 13.95
C ASP A 22 22.98 16.03 13.05
N GLY A 23 22.51 15.27 12.04
CA GLY A 23 23.37 14.37 11.25
C GLY A 23 23.72 13.07 11.97
N ARG A 24 24.26 12.10 11.21
CA ARG A 24 24.70 10.81 11.78
C ARG A 24 25.91 10.27 11.01
N ARG A 25 26.81 9.59 11.73
CA ARG A 25 27.82 8.73 11.12
C ARG A 25 27.17 7.49 10.52
N VAL A 26 27.36 7.28 9.23
CA VAL A 26 26.85 6.13 8.47
C VAL A 26 28.02 5.27 8.02
N GLN A 27 27.83 3.96 8.02
CA GLN A 27 28.85 2.99 7.61
C GLN A 27 28.39 2.28 6.33
N CYS A 28 29.30 2.16 5.36
CA CYS A 28 29.05 1.43 4.13
C CYS A 28 29.00 -0.07 4.42
N GLY A 29 27.89 -0.75 4.08
CA GLY A 29 27.80 -2.21 4.21
C GLY A 29 28.68 -3.02 3.25
N LYS A 30 29.32 -2.36 2.25
CA LYS A 30 30.17 -3.03 1.25
C LYS A 30 31.67 -2.89 1.52
N CYS A 31 32.13 -1.70 1.92
CA CYS A 31 33.56 -1.41 2.12
C CYS A 31 33.87 -0.93 3.54
N GLU A 32 32.89 -0.94 4.45
CA GLU A 32 33.02 -0.52 5.85
C GLU A 32 33.45 0.94 6.09
N HIS A 33 33.55 1.75 5.03
CA HIS A 33 33.85 3.18 5.12
C HIS A 33 32.82 3.92 5.96
N ILE A 34 33.27 4.78 6.87
CA ILE A 34 32.42 5.58 7.75
C ILE A 34 32.53 7.05 7.33
N TRP A 35 31.39 7.66 6.99
CA TRP A 35 31.29 9.09 6.71
C TRP A 35 30.16 9.72 7.52
N PHE A 36 30.15 11.04 7.58
CA PHE A 36 29.10 11.80 8.25
C PHE A 36 28.10 12.30 7.22
N GLU A 37 26.83 11.93 7.39
CA GLU A 37 25.73 12.38 6.54
C GLU A 37 24.88 13.38 7.33
N GLU A 38 24.78 14.59 6.80
CA GLU A 38 23.84 15.60 7.29
C GLU A 38 22.47 15.33 6.65
N PRO A 39 21.36 15.41 7.40
CA PRO A 39 20.05 15.33 6.79
C PRO A 39 19.94 16.40 5.70
N PRO A 40 19.22 16.13 4.60
CA PRO A 40 18.95 17.17 3.63
C PRO A 40 18.25 18.30 4.39
N ALA A 41 18.79 19.52 4.28
CA ALA A 41 18.23 20.68 4.96
C ALA A 41 16.71 20.64 4.80
N PRO A 42 15.93 20.79 5.89
CA PRO A 42 14.49 20.85 5.76
C PRO A 42 14.24 22.00 4.80
N SER A 43 13.82 21.69 3.56
CA SER A 43 13.37 22.71 2.64
C SER A 43 12.34 23.46 3.46
N ALA A 44 12.56 24.75 3.69
CA ALA A 44 11.58 25.60 4.33
C ALA A 44 10.24 25.19 3.74
N LEU A 45 9.35 24.73 4.61
CA LEU A 45 8.01 24.37 4.22
C LEU A 45 7.41 25.67 3.67
N GLU A 46 7.62 25.93 2.37
CA GLU A 46 6.65 26.61 1.54
C GLU A 46 5.34 25.89 1.92
N PRO A 47 4.38 26.60 2.53
CA PRO A 47 3.16 25.96 2.97
C PRO A 47 2.67 25.16 1.77
N LEU A 48 2.40 23.87 1.99
CA LEU A 48 1.74 23.04 1.01
C LEU A 48 0.43 23.76 0.69
N SER A 49 0.44 24.60 -0.34
CA SER A 49 -0.75 24.98 -1.07
C SER A 49 -1.17 23.67 -1.69
N VAL A 50 -1.98 22.93 -0.95
CA VAL A 50 -2.83 21.89 -1.50
C VAL A 50 -3.74 22.67 -2.44
N THR A 51 -3.28 22.92 -3.66
CA THR A 51 -4.19 23.26 -4.75
C THR A 51 -5.19 22.11 -4.71
N PRO A 52 -6.47 22.36 -4.45
CA PRO A 52 -7.48 21.32 -4.60
C PRO A 52 -7.22 20.72 -5.98
N LEU A 53 -6.89 19.43 -6.02
CA LEU A 53 -6.78 18.73 -7.29
C LEU A 53 -8.12 18.95 -7.97
N GLU A 54 -8.12 19.75 -9.03
CA GLU A 54 -9.26 19.81 -9.91
C GLU A 54 -9.50 18.35 -10.34
N PRO A 55 -10.71 17.80 -10.15
CA PRO A 55 -11.00 16.37 -10.29
C PRO A 55 -10.75 15.80 -11.72
N GLU A 56 -10.20 16.60 -12.63
CA GLU A 56 -10.01 16.27 -14.03
C GLU A 56 -8.63 15.64 -14.31
N GLU A 57 -7.60 15.86 -13.47
CA GLU A 57 -6.24 15.34 -13.72
C GLU A 57 -5.97 13.98 -13.04
N GLN A 58 -7.01 13.19 -12.78
CA GLN A 58 -6.89 11.76 -12.49
C GLN A 58 -7.20 10.88 -13.73
N SER A 59 -7.56 11.50 -14.86
CA SER A 59 -8.12 10.81 -16.04
C SER A 59 -7.08 10.21 -17.01
N THR A 60 -5.86 9.92 -16.57
CA THR A 60 -4.84 9.27 -17.43
C THR A 60 -4.00 8.21 -16.73
N ILE A 61 -4.42 7.71 -15.56
CA ILE A 61 -3.91 6.41 -15.11
C ILE A 61 -4.49 5.38 -16.09
N PRO A 62 -3.69 4.65 -16.88
CA PRO A 62 -4.21 3.56 -17.68
C PRO A 62 -4.92 2.62 -16.73
N THR A 63 -6.24 2.50 -16.83
CA THR A 63 -7.06 1.66 -15.96
C THR A 63 -6.49 0.25 -16.05
N PRO A 64 -5.73 -0.21 -15.04
CA PRO A 64 -5.05 -1.48 -15.14
C PRO A 64 -6.17 -2.52 -15.15
N ASN A 65 -6.23 -3.34 -16.20
CA ASN A 65 -7.14 -4.48 -16.40
C ASN A 65 -8.20 -4.63 -15.28
N LEU A 66 -9.26 -3.82 -15.34
CA LEU A 66 -10.23 -3.63 -14.26
C LEU A 66 -10.82 -4.96 -13.76
N PRO A 67 -11.13 -5.94 -14.63
CA PRO A 67 -11.49 -7.29 -14.20
C PRO A 67 -10.42 -7.99 -13.35
N ALA A 68 -9.15 -7.95 -13.75
CA ALA A 68 -8.09 -8.62 -13.01
C ALA A 68 -7.93 -8.07 -11.58
N ILE A 69 -8.07 -6.75 -11.41
CA ILE A 69 -8.07 -6.12 -10.09
C ILE A 69 -9.29 -6.56 -9.28
N THR A 70 -10.48 -6.56 -9.88
CA THR A 70 -11.71 -7.03 -9.21
C THR A 70 -11.58 -8.47 -8.72
N ALA A 71 -11.02 -9.37 -9.53
CA ALA A 71 -10.75 -10.74 -9.11
C ALA A 71 -9.74 -10.78 -7.96
N ALA A 72 -8.59 -10.12 -8.09
CA ALA A 72 -7.53 -10.14 -7.08
C ALA A 72 -8.03 -9.65 -5.72
N VAL A 73 -8.68 -8.48 -5.70
CA VAL A 73 -9.22 -7.89 -4.46
C VAL A 73 -10.39 -8.70 -3.91
N GLY A 74 -11.22 -9.29 -4.77
CA GLY A 74 -12.31 -10.16 -4.34
C GLY A 74 -11.82 -11.45 -3.67
N PHE A 75 -10.76 -12.08 -4.20
CA PHE A 75 -10.13 -13.24 -3.57
C PHE A 75 -9.38 -12.89 -2.28
N ASP A 76 -8.82 -11.69 -2.18
CA ASP A 76 -8.22 -11.18 -0.93
C ASP A 76 -9.29 -11.04 0.18
N ALA A 77 -10.44 -10.44 -0.14
CA ALA A 77 -11.58 -10.36 0.78
C ALA A 77 -12.13 -11.73 1.20
N LEU A 78 -12.15 -12.70 0.28
CA LEU A 78 -12.50 -14.09 0.60
C LEU A 78 -11.50 -14.71 1.58
N SER A 79 -10.20 -14.48 1.34
CA SER A 79 -9.11 -15.01 2.17
C SER A 79 -9.22 -14.47 3.60
N HIS A 80 -9.45 -13.16 3.77
CA HIS A 80 -9.69 -12.57 5.09
C HIS A 80 -10.90 -13.19 5.80
N SER A 81 -11.99 -13.47 5.07
CA SER A 81 -13.18 -14.12 5.65
C SER A 81 -12.87 -15.55 6.11
N LEU A 82 -12.11 -16.31 5.32
CA LEU A 82 -11.70 -17.67 5.67
C LEU A 82 -10.73 -17.69 6.85
N GLU A 83 -9.78 -16.75 6.91
CA GLU A 83 -8.83 -16.61 8.02
C GLU A 83 -9.55 -16.26 9.33
N ALA A 84 -10.52 -15.35 9.26
CA ALA A 84 -11.35 -14.99 10.41
C ALA A 84 -12.15 -16.21 10.92
N TYR A 85 -12.76 -16.96 10.02
CA TYR A 85 -13.55 -18.16 10.38
C TYR A 85 -12.69 -19.31 10.90
N CYS A 86 -11.49 -19.51 10.33
CA CYS A 86 -10.58 -20.59 10.71
C CYS A 86 -9.64 -20.21 11.87
N CYS A 87 -9.83 -19.07 12.52
CA CYS A 87 -8.92 -18.61 13.55
C CYS A 87 -8.93 -19.54 14.78
N ALA A 88 -7.80 -19.61 15.51
CA ALA A 88 -7.67 -20.48 16.67
C ALA A 88 -8.54 -20.05 17.88
N PHE A 89 -9.07 -18.83 17.86
CA PHE A 89 -9.91 -18.28 18.92
C PHE A 89 -11.31 -17.94 18.36
N PRO A 90 -12.25 -18.91 18.36
CA PRO A 90 -13.55 -18.71 17.74
C PRO A 90 -14.37 -17.66 18.49
N HIS A 91 -14.97 -16.75 17.73
CA HIS A 91 -15.84 -15.71 18.26
C HIS A 91 -17.16 -15.75 17.46
N PRO A 92 -18.30 -16.15 18.06
CA PRO A 92 -19.55 -16.39 17.33
C PRO A 92 -20.01 -15.24 16.43
N PHE A 93 -19.82 -13.99 16.87
CA PHE A 93 -20.09 -12.82 16.05
C PHE A 93 -19.14 -12.71 14.84
N ALA A 94 -17.84 -12.92 15.02
CA ALA A 94 -16.87 -12.87 13.94
C ALA A 94 -17.10 -14.00 12.94
N ASP A 95 -17.45 -15.20 13.41
CA ASP A 95 -17.81 -16.33 12.55
C ASP A 95 -19.03 -16.01 11.70
N GLY A 96 -20.04 -15.36 12.27
CA GLY A 96 -21.23 -14.89 11.55
C GLY A 96 -20.89 -13.89 10.45
N VAL A 97 -20.04 -12.90 10.76
CA VAL A 97 -19.57 -11.91 9.78
C VAL A 97 -18.74 -12.58 8.67
N ALA A 98 -17.85 -13.50 9.03
CA ALA A 98 -17.01 -14.23 8.08
C ALA A 98 -17.84 -15.10 7.12
N LEU A 99 -18.83 -15.84 7.65
CA LEU A 99 -19.73 -16.65 6.84
C LEU A 99 -20.57 -15.78 5.88
N GLN A 100 -21.07 -14.64 6.35
CA GLN A 100 -21.80 -13.70 5.49
C GLN A 100 -20.88 -13.12 4.40
N GLY A 101 -19.63 -12.76 4.76
CA GLY A 101 -18.63 -12.29 3.80
C GLY A 101 -18.34 -13.31 2.70
N MET A 102 -18.15 -14.58 3.07
CA MET A 102 -17.96 -15.67 2.10
C MET A 102 -19.18 -15.85 1.18
N ALA A 103 -20.40 -15.77 1.73
CA ALA A 103 -21.63 -15.89 0.95
C ALA A 103 -21.77 -14.77 -0.09
N LEU A 104 -21.54 -13.52 0.31
CA LEU A 104 -21.59 -12.36 -0.57
C LEU A 104 -20.53 -12.43 -1.68
N VAL A 105 -19.30 -12.82 -1.35
CA VAL A 105 -18.25 -13.01 -2.37
C VAL A 105 -18.65 -14.08 -3.39
N ASN A 106 -19.18 -15.21 -2.93
CA ASN A 106 -19.63 -16.29 -3.81
C ASN A 106 -20.77 -15.85 -4.74
N GLU A 107 -21.67 -15.00 -4.28
CA GLU A 107 -22.81 -14.50 -5.07
C GLU A 107 -22.40 -13.41 -6.07
N ALA A 108 -21.56 -12.46 -5.64
CA ALA A 108 -21.32 -11.23 -6.38
C ALA A 108 -20.04 -11.19 -7.21
N LEU A 109 -18.96 -11.88 -6.79
CA LEU A 109 -17.63 -11.66 -7.36
C LEU A 109 -17.55 -12.01 -8.85
N VAL A 110 -18.17 -13.11 -9.28
CA VAL A 110 -18.15 -13.53 -10.69
C VAL A 110 -18.92 -12.54 -11.58
N ALA A 111 -20.04 -12.01 -11.09
CA ALA A 111 -20.81 -10.99 -11.80
C ALA A 111 -20.01 -9.69 -11.91
N ALA A 112 -19.46 -9.19 -10.81
CA ALA A 112 -18.63 -7.98 -10.77
C ALA A 112 -17.33 -8.09 -11.59
N TYR A 113 -16.77 -9.31 -11.71
CA TYR A 113 -15.61 -9.58 -12.57
C TYR A 113 -15.97 -9.53 -14.06
N ARG A 114 -17.11 -10.13 -14.45
CA ARG A 114 -17.57 -10.18 -15.84
C ARG A 114 -18.05 -8.82 -16.33
N ASP A 115 -18.77 -8.10 -15.47
CA ASP A 115 -19.27 -6.75 -15.73
C ASP A 115 -18.95 -5.83 -14.56
N GLY A 116 -17.88 -5.04 -14.71
CA GLY A 116 -17.46 -4.09 -13.69
C GLY A 116 -18.39 -2.89 -13.52
N ALA A 117 -19.40 -2.71 -14.39
CA ALA A 117 -20.41 -1.66 -14.30
C ALA A 117 -21.70 -2.13 -13.58
N ASP A 118 -21.83 -3.43 -13.27
CA ASP A 118 -22.97 -3.96 -12.53
C ASP A 118 -22.95 -3.48 -11.07
N LEU A 119 -23.70 -2.40 -10.80
CA LEU A 119 -23.80 -1.81 -9.48
C LEU A 119 -24.44 -2.76 -8.46
N SER A 120 -25.33 -3.66 -8.89
CA SER A 120 -25.96 -4.64 -7.99
C SER A 120 -24.91 -5.63 -7.48
N ALA A 121 -24.00 -6.09 -8.33
CA ALA A 121 -22.89 -6.95 -7.93
C ALA A 121 -21.83 -6.19 -7.09
N ARG A 122 -21.63 -4.89 -7.32
CA ARG A 122 -20.60 -4.11 -6.60
C ARG A 122 -21.02 -3.59 -5.23
N CYS A 123 -22.31 -3.31 -5.05
CA CYS A 123 -22.84 -2.68 -3.84
C CYS A 123 -23.72 -3.63 -3.03
N MET A 124 -23.55 -4.94 -3.24
CA MET A 124 -24.38 -5.94 -2.59
C MET A 124 -24.36 -5.75 -1.05
N PRO A 125 -25.53 -5.68 -0.39
CA PRO A 125 -25.64 -5.39 1.04
C PRO A 125 -25.28 -6.57 1.95
#